data_AF-A0A2J7PS86-F1
#
_entry.id   AF-A0A2J7PS86-F1
#
_cell.length_a   1.000
_cell.length_b   1.000
_cell.length_c   1.000
_cell.angle_alpha   90.00
_cell.angle_beta   90.00
_cell.angle_gamma   90.00
#
_symmetry.space_group_name_H-M   'P 1'
#
loop_
_entity.id
_entity.type
_entity.pdbx_description
1 polymer ?
#
loop_
_entity_poly.entity_id
_entity_poly.type
_entity_poly.pdbx_seq_one_letter_code
_entity_poly.pdbx_strand_id
1 'polypeptide(L)'
;MMSTFQDRLRIPWRGGAKQISIDSALPIVLQPVLAYIAAQSVWCTVLVSLTMLFGMCYLYTVFVRFLPRTKFFFVWTLTSAILLLLVFEFNVVPFLEIMPHENCVLIGLVISSGICLYKVRTRAELNFVVHADMDEETELACSVCRRRVPPRTFHCLICQGCVVKRDQHCVWLDCCIGDKNHQLYVLGVLLSVGTLVYGAILTLTTVCHPSFYIMETVLLPDDCSDVYHDFT
;
A
#
# COMPACT_ATOMS: atom_id res chain seq x y z
N MET A 1 -2.02 -29.02 9.81
CA MET A 1 -1.62 -28.29 11.03
C MET A 1 -1.85 -26.78 10.89
N MET A 2 -1.45 -26.14 9.78
CA MET A 2 -1.74 -24.70 9.51
C MET A 2 -3.24 -24.37 9.42
N SER A 3 -4.05 -25.26 8.84
CA SER A 3 -5.50 -25.09 8.68
C SER A 3 -6.26 -25.05 10.02
N THR A 4 -5.84 -25.88 10.99
CA THR A 4 -6.47 -25.95 12.32
C THR A 4 -6.18 -24.71 13.17
N PHE A 5 -5.07 -24.02 12.91
CA PHE A 5 -4.70 -22.77 13.59
C PHE A 5 -5.43 -21.56 12.97
N GLN A 6 -5.58 -21.54 11.64
CA GLN A 6 -6.39 -20.55 10.91
C GLN A 6 -7.87 -20.55 11.36
N ASP A 7 -8.44 -21.70 11.71
CA ASP A 7 -9.82 -21.79 12.20
C ASP A 7 -10.05 -21.18 13.59
N ARG A 8 -8.98 -21.04 14.38
CA ARG A 8 -9.04 -20.61 15.79
C ARG A 8 -8.78 -19.12 15.98
N LEU A 9 -8.15 -18.44 15.02
CA LEU A 9 -7.89 -17.00 15.11
C LEU A 9 -9.15 -16.20 14.68
N ARG A 10 -10.07 -16.01 15.62
CA ARG A 10 -11.29 -15.21 15.44
C ARG A 10 -11.25 -14.00 16.34
N ILE A 11 -11.37 -12.80 15.78
CA ILE A 11 -11.45 -11.56 16.57
C ILE A 11 -12.92 -11.24 16.82
N PRO A 12 -13.33 -10.96 18.07
CA PRO A 12 -14.70 -10.54 18.36
C PRO A 12 -14.97 -9.18 17.70
N TRP A 13 -16.02 -9.11 16.89
CA TRP A 13 -16.47 -7.88 16.23
C TRP A 13 -17.97 -7.66 16.45
N ARG A 14 -18.45 -6.44 16.21
CA ARG A 14 -19.88 -6.13 16.26
C ARG A 14 -20.61 -6.96 15.21
N GLY A 15 -21.39 -7.95 15.65
CA GLY A 15 -22.10 -8.91 14.79
C GLY A 15 -21.50 -10.32 14.72
N GLY A 16 -20.46 -10.64 15.50
CA GLY A 16 -19.89 -11.98 15.61
C GLY A 16 -18.37 -12.02 15.46
N ALA A 17 -17.76 -13.16 15.78
CA ALA A 17 -16.32 -13.33 15.68
C ALA A 17 -15.90 -13.50 14.20
N LYS A 18 -15.05 -12.60 13.69
CA LYS A 18 -14.58 -12.60 12.31
C LYS A 18 -13.24 -13.33 12.23
N GLN A 19 -13.13 -14.31 11.34
CA GLN A 19 -11.88 -15.05 11.11
C GLN A 19 -10.86 -14.14 10.41
N ILE A 20 -9.65 -14.09 10.96
CA ILE A 20 -8.52 -13.37 10.33
C ILE A 20 -7.55 -14.40 9.78
N SER A 21 -7.22 -14.25 8.50
CA SER A 21 -6.25 -15.11 7.85
C SER A 21 -4.84 -14.78 8.33
N ILE A 22 -4.00 -15.79 8.55
CA ILE A 22 -2.63 -15.63 9.07
C ILE A 22 -1.80 -14.67 8.21
N ASP A 23 -1.98 -14.71 6.89
CA ASP A 23 -1.32 -13.81 5.94
C ASP A 23 -1.75 -12.35 6.11
N SER A 24 -2.94 -12.08 6.65
CA SER A 24 -3.38 -10.73 7.02
C SER A 24 -2.85 -10.31 8.40
N ALA A 25 -2.72 -11.24 9.34
CA ALA A 25 -2.22 -10.93 10.68
C ALA A 25 -0.72 -10.66 10.71
N LEU A 26 0.04 -11.30 9.82
CA LEU A 26 1.50 -11.25 9.81
C LEU A 26 2.05 -9.80 9.63
N PRO A 27 1.63 -9.00 8.64
CA PRO A 27 2.11 -7.61 8.50
C PRO A 27 1.80 -6.74 9.73
N ILE A 28 0.62 -6.91 10.32
CA ILE A 28 0.15 -6.11 11.47
C ILE A 28 1.08 -6.21 12.67
N VAL A 29 1.64 -7.41 12.91
CA VAL A 29 2.57 -7.66 14.02
C VAL A 29 4.02 -7.43 13.60
N LEU A 30 4.39 -7.89 12.40
CA LEU A 30 5.77 -7.87 11.93
C LEU A 30 6.28 -6.45 11.71
N GLN A 31 5.46 -5.55 11.15
CA GLN A 31 5.93 -4.21 10.80
C GLN A 31 6.28 -3.33 12.01
N PRO A 32 5.46 -3.24 13.07
CA PRO A 32 5.85 -2.50 14.28
C PRO A 32 7.11 -3.05 14.95
N VAL A 33 7.28 -4.38 14.98
CA VAL A 33 8.47 -5.01 15.56
C VAL A 33 9.73 -4.65 14.76
N LEU A 34 9.66 -4.73 13.43
CA LEU A 34 10.78 -4.35 12.57
C LEU A 34 11.10 -2.86 12.67
N ALA A 35 10.09 -2.00 12.75
CA ALA A 35 10.29 -0.57 12.94
C ALA A 35 10.97 -0.26 14.28
N TYR A 36 10.55 -0.93 15.37
CA TYR A 36 11.18 -0.80 16.68
C TYR A 36 12.65 -1.26 16.68
N ILE A 37 12.96 -2.38 16.02
CA ILE A 37 14.33 -2.87 15.87
C ILE A 37 15.16 -1.88 15.05
N ALA A 38 14.63 -1.40 13.93
CA ALA A 38 15.32 -0.43 13.07
C ALA A 38 15.70 0.84 13.85
N ALA A 39 14.80 1.32 14.72
CA ALA A 39 15.02 2.52 15.52
C ALA A 39 16.14 2.42 16.58
N GLN A 40 16.69 1.24 16.87
CA GLN A 40 17.72 1.09 17.91
C GLN A 40 19.10 1.62 17.51
N SER A 41 19.45 1.58 16.21
CA SER A 41 20.73 2.09 15.72
C SER A 41 20.73 2.23 14.19
N VAL A 42 21.70 2.97 13.66
CA VAL A 42 21.97 3.06 12.20
C VAL A 42 22.17 1.66 11.59
N TRP A 43 22.94 0.80 12.25
CA TRP A 43 23.21 -0.56 11.77
C TRP A 43 21.95 -1.42 11.76
N CYS A 44 21.10 -1.29 12.77
CA CYS A 44 19.80 -1.96 12.80
C CYS A 44 18.89 -1.46 11.67
N THR A 45 18.86 -0.16 11.41
CA THR A 45 18.12 0.42 10.28
C THR A 45 18.58 -0.15 8.95
N VAL A 46 19.90 -0.13 8.68
CA VAL A 46 20.47 -0.67 7.44
C VAL A 46 20.14 -2.15 7.26
N LEU A 47 20.31 -2.95 8.32
CA LEU A 47 20.04 -4.38 8.28
C LEU A 47 18.55 -4.68 8.04
N VAL A 48 17.65 -4.00 8.75
CA VAL A 48 16.19 -4.17 8.58
C VAL A 48 15.76 -3.74 7.18
N SER A 49 16.27 -2.63 6.66
CA SER A 49 15.94 -2.16 5.30
C SER A 49 16.39 -3.13 4.21
N LEU A 50 17.63 -3.66 4.30
CA LEU A 50 18.12 -4.65 3.34
C LEU A 50 17.34 -5.96 3.42
N THR A 51 17.13 -6.48 4.63
CA THR A 51 16.37 -7.73 4.83
C THR A 51 14.92 -7.59 4.37
N MET A 52 14.28 -6.43 4.56
CA MET A 52 12.95 -6.13 4.04
C MET A 52 12.92 -6.08 2.51
N LEU A 53 13.90 -5.44 1.86
CA LEU A 53 13.96 -5.38 0.40
C LEU A 53 14.02 -6.78 -0.22
N PHE A 54 15.02 -7.58 0.18
CA PHE A 54 15.17 -8.95 -0.34
C PHE A 54 14.04 -9.87 0.09
N GLY A 55 13.57 -9.73 1.34
CA GLY A 55 12.47 -10.49 1.89
C GLY A 55 11.16 -10.27 1.14
N MET A 56 10.82 -9.01 0.83
CA MET A 56 9.59 -8.70 0.08
C MET A 56 9.68 -9.15 -1.38
N CYS A 57 10.83 -9.05 -2.04
CA CYS A 57 11.03 -9.62 -3.37
C CYS A 57 10.85 -11.15 -3.36
N TYR A 58 11.44 -11.84 -2.38
CA TYR A 58 11.28 -13.28 -2.21
C TYR A 58 9.82 -13.66 -1.94
N LEU A 59 9.16 -13.01 -0.96
CA LEU A 59 7.76 -13.26 -0.63
C LEU A 59 6.84 -12.98 -1.82
N TYR A 60 7.10 -11.93 -2.61
CA TYR A 60 6.38 -11.66 -3.85
C TYR A 60 6.47 -12.84 -4.82
N THR A 61 7.67 -13.33 -5.10
CA THR A 61 7.86 -14.48 -6.01
C THR A 61 7.17 -15.75 -5.50
N VAL A 62 7.25 -16.03 -4.20
CA VAL A 62 6.65 -17.21 -3.58
C VAL A 62 5.12 -17.09 -3.56
N PHE A 63 4.57 -15.97 -3.11
CA PHE A 63 3.12 -15.81 -2.97
C PHE A 63 2.42 -15.69 -4.33
N VAL A 64 3.00 -14.99 -5.30
CA VAL A 64 2.43 -14.96 -6.65
C VAL A 64 2.41 -16.36 -7.28
N ARG A 65 3.40 -17.21 -6.96
CA ARG A 65 3.49 -18.58 -7.48
C ARG A 65 2.60 -19.59 -6.75
N PHE A 66 2.53 -19.53 -5.43
CA PHE A 66 1.91 -20.58 -4.60
C PHE A 66 0.64 -20.14 -3.87
N LEU A 67 0.47 -18.85 -3.58
CA LEU A 67 -0.66 -18.29 -2.82
C LEU A 67 -1.25 -17.07 -3.53
N PRO A 68 -1.78 -17.23 -4.75
CA PRO A 68 -2.15 -16.11 -5.63
C PRO A 68 -3.25 -15.20 -5.07
N ARG A 69 -4.03 -15.65 -4.07
CA ARG A 69 -5.11 -14.89 -3.42
C ARG A 69 -4.77 -14.41 -2.00
N THR A 70 -3.48 -14.24 -1.69
CA THR A 70 -3.09 -13.68 -0.40
C THR A 70 -3.50 -12.21 -0.26
N LYS A 71 -3.86 -11.81 0.96
CA LYS A 71 -4.11 -10.42 1.33
C LYS A 71 -2.89 -9.74 1.94
N PHE A 72 -1.78 -10.47 2.08
CA PHE A 72 -0.56 -10.02 2.74
C PHE A 72 -0.10 -8.65 2.23
N PHE A 73 0.05 -8.48 0.92
CA PHE A 73 0.56 -7.23 0.33
C PHE A 73 -0.38 -6.03 0.54
N PHE A 74 -1.69 -6.26 0.46
CA PHE A 74 -2.68 -5.22 0.74
C PHE A 74 -2.64 -4.80 2.21
N VAL A 75 -2.62 -5.76 3.13
CA VAL A 75 -2.55 -5.46 4.57
C VAL A 75 -1.22 -4.83 4.93
N TRP A 76 -0.11 -5.29 4.34
CA TRP A 76 1.21 -4.67 4.48
C TRP A 76 1.19 -3.19 4.10
N THR A 77 0.58 -2.86 2.95
CA THR A 77 0.46 -1.47 2.49
C THR A 77 -0.35 -0.62 3.46
N LEU A 78 -1.50 -1.14 3.92
CA LEU A 78 -2.37 -0.43 4.84
C LEU A 78 -1.70 -0.21 6.20
N THR A 79 -1.09 -1.26 6.76
CA THR A 79 -0.36 -1.19 8.03
C THR A 79 0.85 -0.27 7.93
N SER A 80 1.61 -0.27 6.82
CA SER A 80 2.68 0.71 6.57
C SER A 80 2.17 2.14 6.63
N ALA A 81 1.09 2.44 5.90
CA ALA A 81 0.55 3.80 5.81
C ALA A 81 0.05 4.30 7.18
N ILE A 82 -0.65 3.43 7.93
CA ILE A 82 -1.11 3.73 9.29
C ILE A 82 0.08 3.93 10.23
N LEU A 83 1.08 3.04 10.20
CA LEU A 83 2.25 3.13 11.06
C LEU A 83 3.03 4.43 10.79
N LEU A 84 3.26 4.76 9.53
CA LEU A 84 3.94 6.01 9.14
C LEU A 84 3.18 7.24 9.63
N LEU A 85 1.86 7.27 9.47
CA LEU A 85 1.02 8.37 9.96
C LEU A 85 1.06 8.48 11.48
N LEU A 86 0.96 7.35 12.20
CA LEU A 86 1.05 7.34 13.66
C LEU A 86 2.42 7.81 14.15
N VAL A 87 3.50 7.34 13.54
CA VAL A 87 4.86 7.78 13.89
C VAL A 87 4.99 9.28 13.66
N PHE A 88 4.48 9.79 12.54
CA PHE A 88 4.51 11.22 12.22
C PHE A 88 3.73 12.06 13.26
N GLU A 89 2.47 11.73 13.53
CA GLU A 89 1.63 12.50 14.47
C GLU A 89 2.11 12.44 15.92
N PHE A 90 2.61 11.29 16.37
CA PHE A 90 2.98 11.09 17.79
C PHE A 90 4.43 11.39 18.11
N ASN A 91 5.33 11.35 17.11
CA ASN A 91 6.76 11.59 17.34
C ASN A 91 7.21 12.86 16.63
N VAL A 92 6.80 13.12 15.39
CA VAL A 92 7.33 14.26 14.60
C VAL A 92 6.60 15.57 14.93
N VAL A 93 5.27 15.57 14.89
CA VAL A 93 4.45 16.78 15.15
C VAL A 93 4.70 17.42 16.54
N PRO A 94 4.90 16.66 17.63
CA PRO A 94 5.15 17.23 18.96
C PRO A 94 6.47 17.98 19.12
N PHE A 95 7.42 17.88 18.17
CA PHE A 95 8.66 18.67 18.20
C PHE A 95 8.43 20.18 17.96
N LEU A 96 7.18 20.61 17.70
CA LEU A 96 6.76 22.02 17.55
C LEU A 96 7.40 22.79 16.38
N GLU A 97 8.15 22.12 15.51
CA GLU A 97 8.73 22.72 14.31
C GLU A 97 7.76 22.71 13.12
N ILE A 98 6.76 21.82 13.13
CA ILE A 98 5.76 21.71 12.07
C ILE A 98 4.59 22.66 12.35
N MET A 99 4.26 23.49 11.38
CA MET A 99 3.12 24.39 11.49
C MET A 99 1.79 23.62 11.35
N PRO A 100 0.71 24.02 12.07
CA PRO A 100 -0.58 23.34 12.00
C PRO A 100 -1.15 23.25 10.58
N HIS A 101 -0.88 24.24 9.72
CA HIS A 101 -1.37 24.24 8.35
C HIS A 101 -0.62 23.23 7.47
N GLU A 102 0.68 23.03 7.68
CA GLU A 102 1.48 22.00 6.99
C GLU A 102 0.98 20.61 7.35
N ASN A 103 0.71 20.36 8.65
CA ASN A 103 0.12 19.11 9.07
C ASN A 103 -1.28 18.91 8.46
N CYS A 104 -2.12 19.95 8.45
CA CYS A 104 -3.44 19.90 7.79
C CYS A 104 -3.33 19.51 6.31
N VAL A 105 -2.34 20.05 5.58
CA VAL A 105 -2.08 19.70 4.18
C VAL A 105 -1.69 18.23 4.05
N LEU A 106 -0.78 17.73 4.90
CA LEU A 106 -0.38 16.32 4.89
C LEU A 106 -1.58 15.39 5.15
N ILE A 107 -2.37 15.66 6.19
CA ILE A 107 -3.58 14.89 6.51
C ILE A 107 -4.58 14.93 5.34
N GLY A 108 -4.78 16.09 4.72
CA GLY A 108 -5.61 16.24 3.54
C GLY A 108 -5.14 15.37 2.37
N LEU A 109 -3.84 15.32 2.12
CA LEU A 109 -3.23 14.47 1.08
C LEU A 109 -3.38 12.98 1.40
N VAL A 110 -3.17 12.56 2.65
CA VAL A 110 -3.38 11.17 3.10
C VAL A 110 -4.83 10.74 2.88
N ILE A 111 -5.80 11.56 3.32
CA ILE A 111 -7.23 11.28 3.15
C ILE A 111 -7.58 11.21 1.67
N SER A 112 -7.12 12.18 0.86
CA SER A 112 -7.40 12.24 -0.57
C SER A 112 -6.84 11.02 -1.31
N SER A 113 -5.60 10.62 -1.00
CA SER A 113 -4.97 9.40 -1.53
C SER A 113 -5.76 8.15 -1.14
N GLY A 114 -6.13 8.03 0.14
CA GLY A 114 -6.93 6.90 0.67
C GLY A 114 -8.30 6.78 0.00
N ILE A 115 -9.02 7.90 -0.17
CA ILE A 115 -10.31 7.94 -0.89
C ILE A 115 -10.13 7.49 -2.34
N CYS A 116 -9.07 7.97 -3.01
CA CYS A 116 -8.80 7.63 -4.40
C CYS A 116 -8.54 6.12 -4.55
N LEU A 117 -7.65 5.56 -3.73
CA LEU A 117 -7.32 4.11 -3.74
C LEU A 117 -8.52 3.24 -3.31
N TYR A 118 -9.34 3.71 -2.38
CA TYR A 118 -10.60 3.04 -2.04
C TYR A 118 -11.57 2.99 -3.24
N LYS A 119 -11.70 4.10 -3.97
CA LYS A 119 -12.51 4.16 -5.20
C LYS A 119 -11.94 3.24 -6.29
N VAL A 120 -10.62 3.11 -6.41
CA VAL A 120 -9.98 2.15 -7.34
C VAL A 120 -10.44 0.72 -7.04
N ARG A 121 -10.39 0.33 -5.76
CA ARG A 121 -10.77 -1.02 -5.32
C ARG A 121 -12.25 -1.29 -5.52
N THR A 122 -13.11 -0.37 -5.09
CA THR A 122 -14.57 -0.55 -5.20
C THR A 122 -15.08 -0.54 -6.64
N ARG A 123 -14.42 0.18 -7.54
CA ARG A 123 -14.74 0.16 -8.98
C ARG A 123 -14.13 -1.02 -9.74
N ALA A 124 -13.28 -1.83 -9.12
CA ALA A 124 -12.65 -2.97 -9.79
C ALA A 124 -13.67 -4.00 -10.28
N GLU A 125 -14.78 -4.18 -9.55
CA GLU A 125 -15.90 -5.07 -9.92
C GLU A 125 -16.53 -4.69 -11.28
N LEU A 126 -16.57 -3.39 -11.60
CA LEU A 126 -17.14 -2.88 -12.86
C LEU A 126 -16.32 -3.24 -14.09
N ASN A 127 -15.09 -3.74 -13.91
CA ASN A 127 -14.24 -4.18 -15.02
C ASN A 127 -14.52 -5.62 -15.45
N PHE A 128 -15.26 -6.41 -14.66
CA PHE A 128 -15.49 -7.81 -14.99
C PHE A 128 -16.60 -7.96 -16.03
N VAL A 129 -16.36 -8.84 -17.01
CA VAL A 129 -17.38 -9.22 -17.99
C VAL A 129 -18.42 -10.07 -17.28
N VAL A 130 -19.61 -9.52 -17.04
CA VAL A 130 -20.76 -10.23 -16.43
C VAL A 130 -21.56 -10.94 -17.51
N HIS A 131 -21.95 -10.20 -18.56
CA HIS A 131 -22.62 -10.72 -19.74
C HIS A 131 -21.68 -10.64 -20.94
N ALA A 132 -21.67 -11.69 -21.76
CA ALA A 132 -21.12 -11.57 -23.10
C ALA A 132 -22.15 -10.77 -23.89
N ASP A 133 -22.01 -9.44 -23.92
CA ASP A 133 -22.79 -8.64 -24.85
C ASP A 133 -22.48 -9.17 -26.26
N MET A 134 -23.51 -9.72 -26.88
CA MET A 134 -23.44 -10.29 -28.21
C MET A 134 -23.41 -9.16 -29.24
N ASP A 135 -22.32 -8.40 -29.26
CA ASP A 135 -21.99 -7.66 -30.47
C ASP A 135 -21.52 -8.72 -31.48
N GLU A 136 -22.35 -8.96 -32.51
CA GLU A 136 -22.21 -10.03 -33.52
C GLU A 136 -20.84 -10.07 -34.22
N GLU A 137 -20.03 -9.02 -34.11
CA GLU A 137 -18.71 -8.90 -34.75
C GLU A 137 -17.52 -9.46 -33.95
N THR A 138 -17.69 -9.86 -32.69
CA THR A 138 -16.54 -10.29 -31.87
C THR A 138 -16.42 -11.81 -31.71
N GLU A 139 -15.52 -12.43 -32.48
CA GLU A 139 -15.17 -13.86 -32.35
C GLU A 139 -14.21 -14.18 -31.19
N LEU A 140 -13.72 -13.18 -30.45
CA LEU A 140 -12.74 -13.43 -29.39
C LEU A 140 -13.37 -14.18 -28.21
N ALA A 141 -12.77 -15.32 -27.88
CA ALA A 141 -13.14 -16.14 -26.74
C ALA A 141 -11.99 -16.24 -25.73
N CYS A 142 -12.33 -16.22 -24.45
CA CYS A 142 -11.37 -16.48 -23.38
C CYS A 142 -10.98 -17.96 -23.37
N SER A 143 -9.68 -18.27 -23.45
CA SER A 143 -9.17 -19.65 -23.44
C SER A 143 -9.48 -20.41 -22.14
N VAL A 144 -9.58 -19.71 -21.01
CA VAL A 144 -9.85 -20.28 -19.68
C VAL A 144 -11.35 -20.45 -19.45
N CYS A 145 -12.14 -19.40 -19.65
CA CYS A 145 -13.58 -19.41 -19.39
C CYS A 145 -14.42 -19.99 -20.54
N ARG A 146 -13.84 -20.13 -21.74
CA ARG A 146 -14.51 -20.56 -22.98
C ARG A 146 -15.79 -19.76 -23.31
N ARG A 147 -15.80 -18.48 -22.94
CA ARG A 147 -16.89 -17.54 -23.24
C ARG A 147 -16.41 -16.42 -24.15
N ARG A 148 -17.31 -15.88 -24.98
CA ARG A 148 -17.05 -14.70 -25.81
C ARG A 148 -16.72 -13.51 -24.90
N VAL A 149 -15.75 -12.70 -25.32
CA VAL A 149 -15.29 -11.54 -24.57
C VAL A 149 -15.09 -10.34 -25.51
N PRO A 150 -15.36 -9.11 -25.05
CA PRO A 150 -15.07 -7.90 -25.80
C PRO A 150 -13.57 -7.80 -26.14
N PRO A 151 -13.18 -7.01 -27.16
CA PRO A 151 -11.78 -6.82 -27.51
C PRO A 151 -10.99 -6.23 -26.33
N ARG A 152 -9.68 -6.57 -26.26
CA ARG A 152 -8.77 -6.17 -25.18
C ARG A 152 -9.17 -6.68 -23.78
N THR A 153 -9.94 -7.76 -23.69
CA THR A 153 -10.26 -8.43 -22.43
C THR A 153 -9.25 -9.53 -22.14
N PHE A 154 -8.78 -9.62 -20.90
CA PHE A 154 -7.87 -10.69 -20.47
C PHE A 154 -8.37 -11.37 -19.19
N HIS A 155 -8.16 -12.69 -19.10
CA HIS A 155 -8.48 -13.45 -17.91
C HIS A 155 -7.45 -13.20 -16.81
N CYS A 156 -7.92 -12.82 -15.62
CA CYS A 156 -7.09 -12.74 -14.44
C CYS A 156 -7.20 -14.05 -13.65
N LEU A 157 -6.12 -14.83 -13.60
CA LEU A 157 -6.06 -16.09 -12.83
C LEU A 157 -6.22 -15.87 -11.32
N ILE A 158 -5.84 -14.70 -10.81
CA ILE A 158 -6.01 -14.37 -9.39
C ILE A 158 -7.50 -14.13 -9.10
N CYS A 159 -8.14 -13.21 -9.80
CA CYS A 159 -9.56 -12.91 -9.60
C CYS A 159 -10.52 -13.95 -10.19
N GLN A 160 -10.04 -14.88 -11.02
CA GLN A 160 -10.82 -15.91 -11.72
C GLN A 160 -11.94 -15.30 -12.59
N GLY A 161 -11.60 -14.25 -13.33
CA GLY A 161 -12.58 -13.51 -14.14
C GLY A 161 -11.94 -12.79 -15.32
N CYS A 162 -12.74 -12.57 -16.37
CA CYS A 162 -12.30 -11.81 -17.53
C CYS A 162 -12.49 -10.31 -17.26
N VAL A 163 -11.44 -9.53 -17.41
CA VAL A 163 -11.39 -8.10 -17.08
C VAL A 163 -11.21 -7.29 -18.36
N VAL A 164 -12.12 -6.35 -18.61
CA VAL A 164 -12.10 -5.48 -19.80
C VAL A 164 -10.95 -4.49 -19.73
N LYS A 165 -10.17 -4.39 -20.82
CA LYS A 165 -8.93 -3.60 -20.89
C LYS A 165 -8.05 -3.82 -19.67
N ARG A 166 -7.90 -5.08 -19.25
CA ARG A 166 -7.07 -5.44 -18.09
C ARG A 166 -5.66 -4.93 -18.31
N ASP A 167 -5.19 -4.13 -17.37
CA ASP A 167 -3.78 -3.75 -17.28
C ASP A 167 -3.05 -4.81 -16.43
N GLN A 168 -3.34 -4.82 -15.12
CA GLN A 168 -2.72 -5.75 -14.19
C GLN A 168 -3.63 -6.09 -13.01
N HIS A 169 -3.27 -7.16 -12.29
CA HIS A 169 -3.80 -7.39 -10.95
C HIS A 169 -2.82 -6.80 -9.93
N CYS A 170 -3.25 -5.77 -9.21
CA CYS A 170 -2.41 -5.10 -8.23
C CYS A 170 -2.53 -5.82 -6.88
N VAL A 171 -1.50 -6.58 -6.50
CA VAL A 171 -1.46 -7.29 -5.21
C VAL A 171 -1.50 -6.34 -4.01
N TRP A 172 -1.00 -5.11 -4.17
CA TRP A 172 -0.96 -4.08 -3.12
C TRP A 172 -2.33 -3.43 -2.86
N LEU A 173 -3.24 -3.46 -3.83
CA LEU A 173 -4.63 -3.00 -3.68
C LEU A 173 -5.63 -4.16 -3.58
N ASP A 174 -5.15 -5.40 -3.81
CA ASP A 174 -5.95 -6.63 -3.87
C ASP A 174 -7.16 -6.46 -4.79
N CYS A 175 -6.91 -5.97 -6.01
CA CYS A 175 -7.92 -5.80 -7.06
C CYS A 175 -7.30 -5.73 -8.48
N CYS A 176 -8.13 -5.97 -9.50
CA CYS A 176 -7.75 -5.77 -10.90
C CYS A 176 -7.87 -4.30 -11.32
N ILE A 177 -6.85 -3.81 -12.03
CA ILE A 177 -6.86 -2.52 -12.71
C ILE A 177 -7.26 -2.72 -14.18
N GLY A 178 -8.26 -1.97 -14.62
CA GLY A 178 -8.85 -2.06 -15.95
C GLY A 178 -9.60 -0.76 -16.31
N ASP A 179 -10.46 -0.84 -17.33
CA ASP A 179 -11.10 0.33 -17.95
C ASP A 179 -11.72 1.34 -16.96
N LYS A 180 -12.49 0.87 -15.98
CA LYS A 180 -13.31 1.70 -15.07
C LYS A 180 -12.57 2.26 -13.86
N ASN A 181 -11.35 1.82 -13.59
CA ASN A 181 -10.56 2.27 -12.44
C ASN A 181 -9.11 2.68 -12.76
N HIS A 182 -8.64 2.55 -14.00
CA HIS A 182 -7.26 2.88 -14.38
C HIS A 182 -6.87 4.34 -14.09
N GLN A 183 -7.71 5.32 -14.45
CA GLN A 183 -7.41 6.74 -14.19
C GLN A 183 -7.31 7.06 -12.69
N LEU A 184 -8.22 6.48 -11.89
CA LEU A 184 -8.18 6.61 -10.44
C LEU A 184 -6.95 5.93 -9.85
N TYR A 185 -6.49 4.82 -10.44
CA TYR A 185 -5.28 4.14 -10.01
C TYR A 185 -4.05 5.02 -10.19
N VAL A 186 -3.89 5.62 -11.39
CA VAL A 186 -2.79 6.55 -11.67
C VAL A 186 -2.85 7.76 -10.72
N LEU A 187 -4.02 8.39 -10.57
CA LEU A 187 -4.18 9.53 -9.66
C LEU A 187 -3.89 9.14 -8.20
N GLY A 188 -4.37 7.98 -7.74
CA GLY A 188 -4.13 7.49 -6.40
C GLY A 188 -2.64 7.27 -6.10
N VAL A 189 -1.92 6.66 -7.04
CA VAL A 189 -0.46 6.47 -6.95
C VAL A 189 0.28 7.80 -6.91
N LEU A 190 -0.06 8.75 -7.80
CA LEU A 190 0.56 10.08 -7.81
C LEU A 190 0.34 10.83 -6.49
N LEU A 191 -0.88 10.78 -5.95
CA LEU A 191 -1.19 11.34 -4.63
C LEU A 191 -0.38 10.65 -3.54
N SER A 192 -0.29 9.32 -3.54
CA SER A 192 0.52 8.58 -2.54
C SER A 192 1.99 8.97 -2.59
N VAL A 193 2.58 9.09 -3.80
CA VAL A 193 3.97 9.54 -3.96
C VAL A 193 4.14 10.96 -3.45
N GLY A 194 3.23 11.88 -3.80
CA GLY A 194 3.24 13.24 -3.29
C GLY A 194 3.16 13.32 -1.76
N THR A 195 2.26 12.55 -1.15
CA THR A 195 2.15 12.44 0.31
C THR A 195 3.44 11.95 0.95
N LEU A 196 4.06 10.90 0.40
CA LEU A 196 5.31 10.34 0.93
C LEU A 196 6.48 11.33 0.82
N VAL A 197 6.60 12.02 -0.32
CA VAL A 197 7.64 13.04 -0.52
C VAL A 197 7.43 14.21 0.45
N TYR A 198 6.20 14.73 0.56
CA TYR A 198 5.90 15.84 1.46
C TYR A 198 6.11 15.47 2.93
N GLY A 199 5.64 14.30 3.37
CA GLY A 199 5.86 13.80 4.72
C GLY A 199 7.34 13.57 5.04
N ALA A 200 8.14 13.08 4.07
CA ALA A 200 9.58 12.93 4.23
C ALA A 200 10.29 14.28 4.37
N ILE A 201 9.92 15.29 3.58
CA ILE A 201 10.45 16.65 3.70
C ILE A 201 10.14 17.22 5.09
N LEU A 202 8.87 17.18 5.53
CA LEU A 202 8.48 17.67 6.85
C LEU A 202 9.24 16.95 7.98
N THR A 203 9.44 15.64 7.87
CA THR A 203 10.20 14.88 8.87
C THR A 203 11.66 15.30 8.88
N LEU A 204 12.30 15.42 7.72
CA LEU A 204 13.71 15.82 7.65
C LEU A 204 13.93 17.25 8.13
N THR A 205 12.99 18.18 7.88
CA THR A 205 13.10 19.55 8.39
C THR A 205 13.02 19.63 9.91
N THR A 206 12.39 18.65 10.58
CA THR A 206 12.36 18.58 12.05
C THR A 206 13.61 18.00 12.69
N VAL A 207 14.44 17.32 11.89
CA VAL A 207 15.51 16.45 12.39
C VAL A 207 16.88 16.90 11.91
N CYS A 208 16.94 17.57 10.76
CA CYS A 208 18.17 18.06 10.15
C CYS A 208 18.20 19.58 10.16
N HIS A 209 19.39 20.18 10.32
CA HIS A 209 19.51 21.63 10.27
C HIS A 209 19.14 22.15 8.87
N PRO A 210 18.22 23.13 8.78
CA PRO A 210 17.83 23.71 7.50
C PRO A 210 18.88 24.70 7.01
N SER A 211 19.29 24.58 5.74
CA SER A 211 20.32 25.47 5.16
C SER A 211 19.88 26.19 3.88
N PHE A 212 18.94 25.63 3.11
CA PHE A 212 18.55 26.18 1.81
C PHE A 212 17.07 26.55 1.74
N TYR A 213 16.82 27.80 1.35
CA TYR A 213 15.53 28.32 0.90
C TYR A 213 15.42 28.18 -0.61
N ILE A 214 14.60 27.26 -1.11
CA ILE A 214 14.16 27.32 -2.51
C ILE A 214 12.88 28.15 -2.53
N MET A 215 12.89 29.26 -3.28
CA MET A 215 11.71 30.12 -3.48
C MET A 215 11.03 30.57 -2.18
N GLU A 216 11.80 30.92 -1.15
CA GLU A 216 11.34 31.45 0.15
C GLU A 216 10.27 30.62 0.90
N THR A 217 9.95 29.41 0.43
CA THR A 217 8.77 28.64 0.90
C THR A 217 9.06 27.18 1.19
N VAL A 218 10.15 26.61 0.67
CA VAL A 218 10.50 25.20 0.87
C VAL A 218 11.87 25.09 1.53
N LEU A 219 11.88 24.48 2.72
CA LEU A 219 13.05 24.21 3.55
C LEU A 219 13.68 22.87 3.15
N LEU A 220 14.97 22.84 2.85
CA LEU A 220 15.72 21.61 2.54
C LEU A 220 16.75 21.28 3.64
N PRO A 221 16.88 20.00 4.03
CA PRO A 221 17.83 19.53 5.04
C PRO A 221 19.25 19.40 4.46
N ASP A 222 20.28 19.87 5.17
CA ASP A 222 21.70 19.71 4.75
C ASP A 222 22.56 18.84 5.70
N ASP A 223 22.30 18.86 7.01
CA ASP A 223 23.07 18.07 7.98
C ASP A 223 22.14 17.32 8.94
N CYS A 224 22.24 15.99 8.91
CA CYS A 224 21.47 15.04 9.72
C CYS A 224 22.41 14.15 10.57
N SER A 225 23.65 14.60 10.81
CA SER A 225 24.65 13.80 11.53
C SER A 225 24.27 13.61 13.01
N ASP A 226 23.61 14.59 13.61
CA ASP A 226 23.27 14.60 15.04
C ASP A 226 22.14 13.66 15.45
N VAL A 227 21.37 13.14 14.47
CA VAL A 227 20.17 12.30 14.68
C VAL A 227 20.43 11.05 15.52
N TYR A 228 21.65 10.53 15.47
CA TYR A 228 22.06 9.35 16.24
C TYR A 228 23.04 9.66 17.37
N HIS A 229 23.49 10.91 17.50
CA HIS A 229 24.46 11.31 18.53
C HIS A 229 23.83 11.56 19.89
N ASP A 230 22.52 11.82 19.95
CA ASP A 230 21.77 11.96 21.23
C ASP A 230 21.61 10.65 22.01
N PHE A 231 21.95 9.49 21.42
CA PHE A 231 21.76 8.16 22.03
C PHE A 231 23.06 7.41 22.37
N THR A 232 24.23 8.05 22.26
CA THR A 232 25.54 7.51 22.70
C THR A 232 26.08 8.27 23.89
#